data_AF-A0A526UP06-F1
#
_entry.id   AF-A0A526UP06-F1
#
_cell.length_a   1.000
_cell.length_b   1.000
_cell.length_c   1.000
_cell.angle_alpha   90.00
_cell.angle_beta   90.00
_cell.angle_gamma   90.00
#
_symmetry.space_group_name_H-M   'P 1'
#
loop_
_entity.id
_entity.type
_entity.pdbx_description
1 polymer ?
#
loop_
_entity_poly.entity_id
_entity_poly.type
_entity_poly.pdbx_seq_one_letter_code
_entity_poly.pdbx_strand_id
1 'polypeptide(L)'
;RLSIEGVEFVRQTIRDLDIKAAEPRSGMLSVLRHDGGAALKGYADQMARDFNYRLDYLEREQVRAVLHSERYHQGLRDPSAFHMHPLNYLRAVAGEIERLGGRIHE
;
A
#
# COMPACT_ATOMS: atom_id res chain seq x y z
N ARG A 1 11.61 8.14 3.26
CA ARG A 1 11.04 8.96 2.15
C ARG A 1 11.05 8.22 0.82
N LEU A 2 12.16 7.61 0.40
CA LEU A 2 12.26 6.83 -0.85
C LEU A 2 11.11 5.84 -1.08
N SER A 3 10.67 5.11 -0.05
CA SER A 3 9.54 4.18 -0.18
C SER A 3 8.21 4.85 -0.52
N ILE A 4 7.92 6.03 0.05
CA ILE A 4 6.69 6.80 -0.20
C ILE A 4 6.71 7.32 -1.64
N GLU A 5 7.84 7.90 -2.05
CA GLU A 5 8.04 8.42 -3.40
C GLU A 5 7.94 7.29 -4.45
N GLY A 6 8.46 6.10 -4.16
CA GLY A 6 8.34 4.93 -5.04
C GLY A 6 6.90 4.44 -5.21
N VAL A 7 6.11 4.41 -4.14
CA VAL A 7 4.68 4.06 -4.20
C VAL A 7 3.91 5.05 -5.07
N GLU A 8 4.16 6.35 -4.89
CA GLU A 8 3.53 7.38 -5.70
C GLU A 8 3.99 7.36 -7.16
N PHE A 9 5.26 7.04 -7.43
CA PHE A 9 5.75 6.84 -8.79
C PHE A 9 5.01 5.69 -9.51
N VAL A 10 4.82 4.55 -8.84
CA VAL A 10 4.07 3.42 -9.43
C VAL A 10 2.61 3.81 -9.65
N ARG A 11 1.98 4.48 -8.68
CA ARG A 11 0.60 4.97 -8.80
C ARG A 11 0.44 5.94 -9.97
N GLN A 12 1.39 6.86 -10.13
CA GLN A 12 1.42 7.83 -11.22
C GLN A 12 1.59 7.12 -12.57
N THR A 13 2.55 6.21 -12.68
CA THR A 13 2.80 5.42 -13.89
C THR A 13 1.56 4.63 -14.32
N ILE A 14 0.87 3.96 -13.38
CA ILE A 14 -0.37 3.23 -13.69
C ILE A 14 -1.45 4.16 -14.27
N ARG A 15 -1.58 5.38 -13.74
CA ARG A 15 -2.55 6.36 -14.24
C ARG A 15 -2.16 6.92 -15.60
N ASP A 16 -0.91 7.36 -15.75
CA ASP A 16 -0.45 8.07 -16.93
C ASP A 16 -0.37 7.17 -18.17
N LEU A 17 -0.01 5.90 -17.98
CA LEU A 17 0.04 4.90 -19.04
C LEU A 17 -1.27 4.10 -19.17
N ASP A 18 -2.31 4.47 -18.44
CA ASP A 18 -3.61 3.81 -18.41
C ASP A 18 -3.54 2.27 -18.22
N ILE A 19 -2.68 1.80 -17.30
CA ILE A 19 -2.40 0.37 -17.11
C ILE A 19 -3.55 -0.32 -16.35
N LYS A 20 -4.68 -0.56 -17.02
CA LYS A 20 -5.85 -1.20 -16.41
C LYS A 20 -5.56 -2.60 -15.85
N ALA A 21 -4.72 -3.36 -16.54
CA ALA A 21 -4.34 -4.72 -16.16
C ALA A 21 -3.56 -4.81 -14.84
N ALA A 22 -3.04 -3.69 -14.33
CA ALA A 22 -2.42 -3.63 -13.00
C ALA A 22 -3.45 -3.69 -11.86
N GLU A 23 -4.74 -3.46 -12.12
CA GLU A 23 -5.84 -3.53 -11.16
C GLU A 23 -5.48 -2.94 -9.77
N PRO A 24 -5.16 -1.64 -9.69
CA PRO A 24 -4.77 -1.02 -8.43
C PRO A 24 -5.94 -1.03 -7.44
N ARG A 25 -5.65 -1.40 -6.19
CA ARG A 25 -6.62 -1.48 -5.10
C ARG A 25 -6.08 -0.78 -3.87
N SER A 26 -6.73 0.31 -3.51
CA SER A 26 -6.28 1.20 -2.45
C SER A 26 -6.54 0.64 -1.06
N GLY A 27 -5.67 1.03 -0.14
CA GLY A 27 -5.74 0.71 1.26
C GLY A 27 -5.04 -0.59 1.64
N MET A 28 -4.54 -0.62 2.86
CA MET A 28 -4.10 -1.82 3.54
C MET A 28 -4.55 -1.74 5.00
N LEU A 29 -4.94 -2.88 5.57
CA LEU A 29 -5.20 -3.01 7.01
C LEU A 29 -4.24 -4.04 7.58
N SER A 30 -3.32 -3.60 8.43
CA SER A 30 -2.42 -4.47 9.21
C SER A 30 -3.01 -4.67 10.60
N VAL A 31 -3.05 -5.92 11.09
CA VAL A 31 -3.71 -6.28 12.37
C VAL A 31 -2.84 -7.19 13.21
N LEU A 32 -2.98 -7.08 14.52
CA LEU A 32 -2.26 -7.90 15.49
C LEU A 32 -3.13 -9.09 15.97
N ARG A 33 -2.46 -10.22 16.24
CA ARG A 33 -3.06 -11.42 16.88
C ARG A 33 -2.79 -11.51 18.38
N HIS A 34 -2.18 -10.48 18.94
CA HIS A 34 -1.90 -10.33 20.37
C HIS A 34 -2.21 -8.89 20.77
N ASP A 35 -2.31 -8.63 22.08
CA ASP A 35 -2.47 -7.27 22.56
C ASP A 35 -1.15 -6.50 22.38
N GLY A 36 -1.20 -5.40 21.63
CA GLY A 36 -0.02 -4.62 21.27
C GLY A 36 -0.34 -3.19 20.87
N GLY A 37 -1.53 -2.69 21.24
CA GLY A 37 -2.06 -1.41 20.78
C GLY A 37 -1.15 -0.22 21.09
N ALA A 38 -0.50 -0.20 22.26
CA ALA A 38 0.40 0.89 22.65
C ALA A 38 1.61 1.03 21.70
N ALA A 39 2.26 -0.09 21.37
CA ALA A 39 3.38 -0.11 20.43
C ALA A 39 2.92 0.29 19.01
N LEU A 40 1.74 -0.19 18.61
CA LEU A 40 1.17 0.09 17.31
C LEU A 40 0.81 1.57 17.13
N LYS A 41 0.25 2.19 18.18
CA LYS A 41 -0.02 3.63 18.24
C LYS A 41 1.28 4.45 18.22
N GLY A 42 2.28 4.04 19.01
CA GLY A 42 3.61 4.67 18.99
C GLY A 42 4.26 4.65 17.60
N TYR A 43 4.10 3.55 16.86
CA TYR A 43 4.57 3.45 15.48
C TYR A 43 3.80 4.40 14.53
N ALA A 44 2.47 4.47 14.64
CA ALA A 44 1.69 5.43 13.84
C ALA A 44 2.11 6.88 14.11
N ASP A 45 2.31 7.25 15.38
CA ASP A 45 2.76 8.58 15.76
C ASP A 45 4.17 8.87 15.24
N GLN A 46 5.06 7.87 15.26
CA GLN A 46 6.41 8.00 14.68
C GLN A 46 6.35 8.23 13.17
N MET A 47 5.54 7.46 12.44
CA MET A 47 5.39 7.61 10.99
C MET A 47 4.85 9.00 10.62
N ALA A 48 3.90 9.52 11.40
CA ALA A 48 3.37 10.87 11.21
C ALA A 48 4.44 11.94 11.49
N ARG A 49 5.21 11.83 12.58
CA ARG A 49 6.24 12.82 12.93
C ARG A 49 7.43 12.83 11.98
N ASP A 50 7.98 11.66 11.70
CA ASP A 50 9.30 11.56 11.04
C ASP A 50 9.16 11.60 9.51
N PHE A 51 8.00 11.18 8.98
CA PHE A 51 7.79 11.01 7.54
C PHE A 51 6.54 11.72 7.01
N ASN A 52 5.78 12.43 7.84
CA ASN A 52 4.48 12.99 7.48
C ASN A 52 3.55 11.93 6.85
N TYR A 53 3.65 10.68 7.34
CA TYR A 53 2.93 9.53 6.80
C TYR A 53 1.86 9.09 7.80
N ARG A 54 0.60 9.36 7.45
CA ARG A 54 -0.53 9.10 8.33
C ARG A 54 -0.95 7.62 8.27
N LEU A 55 -1.00 7.00 9.45
CA LEU A 55 -1.62 5.71 9.68
C LEU A 55 -2.80 5.89 10.64
N ASP A 56 -3.96 5.34 10.27
CA ASP A 56 -5.16 5.40 11.13
C ASP A 56 -5.15 4.19 12.06
N TYR A 57 -4.97 4.45 13.36
CA TYR A 57 -5.07 3.42 14.38
C TYR A 57 -6.52 3.00 14.62
N LEU A 58 -6.75 1.69 14.66
CA LEU A 58 -8.04 1.07 14.89
C LEU A 58 -8.01 0.25 16.19
N GLU A 59 -8.94 0.55 17.09
CA GLU A 59 -9.21 -0.27 18.26
C GLU A 59 -9.82 -1.62 17.87
N ARG A 60 -9.84 -2.55 18.82
CA ARG A 60 -10.29 -3.93 18.61
C ARG A 60 -11.69 -4.02 18.00
N GLU A 61 -12.62 -3.23 18.48
CA GLU A 61 -14.01 -3.20 18.02
C GLU A 61 -14.09 -2.72 16.56
N GLN A 62 -13.26 -1.74 16.18
CA GLN A 62 -13.19 -1.23 14.80
C GLN A 62 -12.57 -2.26 13.86
N VAL A 63 -11.54 -3.00 14.30
CA VAL A 63 -10.98 -4.11 13.53
C VAL A 63 -12.03 -5.21 13.34
N ARG A 64 -12.79 -5.57 14.39
CA ARG A 64 -13.85 -6.60 14.33
C ARG A 64 -15.02 -6.22 13.43
N ALA A 65 -15.30 -4.92 13.29
CA ALA A 65 -16.32 -4.43 12.37
C ALA A 65 -15.95 -4.67 10.90
N VAL A 66 -14.66 -4.74 10.58
CA VAL A 66 -14.16 -4.98 9.22
C VAL A 66 -13.78 -6.45 9.00
N LEU A 67 -13.16 -7.08 10.00
CA LEU A 67 -12.78 -8.48 10.02
C LEU A 67 -13.68 -9.20 11.03
N HIS A 68 -14.66 -9.94 10.56
CA HIS A 68 -15.61 -10.70 11.40
C HIS A 68 -14.94 -11.90 12.11
N SER A 69 -13.98 -11.62 12.99
CA SER A 69 -13.12 -12.57 13.68
C SER A 69 -12.65 -11.98 15.01
N GLU A 70 -12.79 -12.77 16.07
CA GLU A 70 -12.33 -12.38 17.40
C GLU A 70 -10.82 -12.56 17.60
N ARG A 71 -10.13 -13.20 16.63
CA ARG A 71 -8.70 -13.53 16.69
C ARG A 71 -7.78 -12.32 16.61
N TYR A 72 -8.32 -11.16 16.23
CA TYR A 72 -7.54 -9.95 16.02
C TYR A 72 -7.82 -8.91 17.12
N HIS A 73 -6.77 -8.21 17.50
CA HIS A 73 -6.80 -7.11 18.47
C HIS A 73 -6.88 -5.79 17.69
N GLN A 74 -5.89 -4.91 17.84
CA GLN A 74 -5.85 -3.60 17.18
C GLN A 74 -5.18 -3.67 15.80
N GLY A 75 -5.30 -2.60 15.02
CA GLY A 75 -4.75 -2.53 13.67
C GLY A 75 -4.35 -1.12 13.25
N LEU A 76 -3.60 -1.05 12.15
CA LEU A 76 -3.32 0.19 11.42
C LEU A 76 -3.90 0.09 10.04
N ARG A 77 -4.77 1.05 9.71
CA ARG A 77 -5.21 1.27 8.35
C ARG A 77 -4.29 2.29 7.70
N ASP A 78 -3.72 1.87 6.59
CA ASP A 78 -2.93 2.71 5.70
C ASP A 78 -3.78 3.06 4.47
N PRO A 79 -4.32 4.28 4.35
CA PRO A 79 -5.10 4.69 3.19
C PRO A 79 -4.24 4.95 1.94
N SER A 80 -2.94 5.21 2.12
CA SER A 80 -1.99 5.53 1.06
C SER A 80 -1.35 4.29 0.45
N ALA A 81 -1.33 3.17 1.18
CA ALA A 81 -0.95 1.87 0.63
C ALA A 81 -1.90 1.43 -0.50
N PHE A 82 -1.41 0.57 -1.39
CA PHE A 82 -2.25 -0.12 -2.37
C PHE A 82 -1.60 -1.42 -2.81
N HIS A 83 -2.39 -2.32 -3.39
CA HIS A 83 -1.91 -3.50 -4.10
C HIS A 83 -2.24 -3.39 -5.59
N MET A 84 -1.46 -4.08 -6.41
CA MET A 84 -1.60 -4.13 -7.87
C MET A 84 -1.03 -5.47 -8.38
N HIS A 85 -1.32 -5.84 -9.62
CA HIS A 85 -0.72 -7.01 -10.29
C HIS A 85 0.69 -6.70 -10.80
N PRO A 86 1.77 -7.11 -10.09
CA PRO A 86 3.12 -6.64 -10.41
C PRO A 86 3.60 -7.09 -11.78
N LEU A 87 3.26 -8.31 -12.19
CA LEU A 87 3.64 -8.82 -13.51
C LEU A 87 2.95 -8.06 -14.65
N ASN A 88 1.66 -7.74 -14.49
CA ASN A 88 0.92 -7.00 -15.51
C ASN A 88 1.40 -5.55 -15.60
N TYR A 89 1.70 -4.92 -14.45
CA TYR A 89 2.35 -3.62 -14.41
C TYR A 89 3.67 -3.62 -15.19
N LEU A 90 4.57 -4.56 -14.89
CA LEU A 90 5.87 -4.64 -15.56
C LEU A 90 5.76 -4.93 -17.06
N ARG A 91 4.83 -5.80 -17.48
CA ARG A 91 4.58 -6.06 -18.90
C ARG A 91 4.07 -4.83 -19.65
N ALA A 92 3.20 -4.04 -19.04
CA ALA A 92 2.72 -2.79 -19.64
C ALA A 92 3.84 -1.75 -19.74
N VAL A 93 4.67 -1.61 -18.70
CA VAL A 93 5.85 -0.74 -18.73
C VAL A 93 6.84 -1.19 -19.80
N ALA A 94 7.09 -2.49 -19.94
CA ALA A 94 7.94 -3.05 -20.99
C ALA A 94 7.40 -2.70 -22.39
N GLY A 95 6.09 -2.88 -22.63
CA GLY A 95 5.46 -2.49 -23.89
C GLY A 95 5.58 -1.01 -24.19
N GLU A 96 5.49 -0.14 -23.18
CA GLU A 96 5.69 1.30 -23.36
C GLU A 96 7.15 1.66 -23.68
N ILE A 97 8.12 0.98 -23.06
CA ILE A 97 9.54 1.14 -23.39
C ILE A 97 9.79 0.78 -24.85
N GLU A 98 9.27 -0.36 -25.33
CA GLU A 98 9.41 -0.80 -26.72
C GLU A 98 8.71 0.15 -27.70
N ARG A 99 7.51 0.65 -27.36
CA ARG A 99 6.78 1.65 -28.17
C ARG A 99 7.58 2.94 -28.36
N LEU A 100 8.36 3.33 -27.35
CA LEU A 100 9.25 4.49 -27.39
C LEU A 100 10.61 4.21 -28.07
N GLY A 101 10.82 3.01 -28.61
CA GLY A 101 12.04 2.60 -29.32
C GLY A 101 13.12 1.99 -28.42
N GLY A 102 12.82 1.75 -27.14
CA GLY A 102 13.66 0.97 -26.25
C GLY A 102 13.76 -0.49 -26.69
N ARG A 103 14.83 -1.16 -26.29
CA ARG A 103 15.05 -2.60 -26.54
C ARG A 103 15.24 -3.30 -25.21
N ILE A 104 14.50 -4.38 -25.02
CA ILE A 104 14.60 -5.24 -23.85
C ILE A 104 15.27 -6.54 -24.31
N HIS A 105 16.25 -7.01 -23.53
CA HIS A 105 16.99 -8.24 -23.79
C HIS A 105 16.78 -9.20 -22.63
N GLU A 106 16.76 -10.51 -22.93
CA GLU A 106 16.68 -11.61 -21.96
C GLU A 106 18.01 -12.36 -21.81
#